data_AF-A0AAF0TZA4-F1
#
_entry.id   AF-A0AAF0TZA4-F1
#
_cell.length_a   1.000
_cell.length_b   1.000
_cell.length_c   1.000
_cell.angle_alpha   90.00
_cell.angle_beta   90.00
_cell.angle_gamma   90.00
#
_symmetry.space_group_name_H-M   'P 1'
#
loop_
_entity.id
_entity.type
_entity.pdbx_description
1 polymer ?
#
loop_
_entity_poly.entity_id
_entity_poly.type
_entity_poly.pdbx_seq_one_letter_code
_entity_poly.pdbx_strand_id
1 'polypeptide(L)'
;MPGFYAKRGLDVSVHPKYKSHYDLDSFDNEYAKDIPQQLEGSLDCGVFVSSYAEYLSYGNDIPTNPFDTESMCIRYATLLWDYVNRKIQFDAISDSEAPQKPTRNRSDFDSSERITIH
;
A
#
# COMPACT_ATOMS: atom_id res chain seq x y z
N MET A 1 10.01 15.15 -21.66
CA MET A 1 9.27 15.22 -20.39
C MET A 1 9.92 14.26 -19.40
N PRO A 2 10.56 14.73 -18.31
CA PRO A 2 11.05 13.83 -17.27
C PRO A 2 9.83 13.26 -16.53
N GLY A 3 9.75 11.94 -16.42
CA GLY A 3 8.60 11.26 -15.81
C GLY A 3 8.40 11.59 -14.32
N PHE A 4 7.22 11.24 -13.82
CA PHE A 4 6.76 11.46 -12.44
C PHE A 4 7.75 10.98 -11.35
N TYR A 5 8.68 10.09 -11.69
CA TYR A 5 9.73 9.54 -10.81
C TYR A 5 11.08 10.26 -10.90
N ALA A 6 11.11 11.54 -11.27
CA ALA A 6 12.32 12.33 -11.15
C ALA A 6 12.81 12.28 -9.68
N LYS A 7 13.89 11.54 -9.42
CA LYS A 7 14.56 11.47 -8.12
C LYS A 7 15.04 12.88 -7.77
N ARG A 8 14.21 13.65 -7.07
CA ARG A 8 14.68 14.78 -6.27
C ARG A 8 15.52 14.15 -5.18
N GLY A 9 16.85 14.26 -5.31
CA GLY A 9 17.78 13.77 -4.30
C GLY A 9 17.51 14.47 -2.98
N LEU A 10 16.66 13.86 -2.15
CA LEU A 10 16.52 14.22 -0.75
C LEU A 10 17.76 13.67 -0.08
N ASP A 11 18.73 14.56 0.19
CA ASP A 11 19.89 14.23 0.99
C ASP A 11 19.44 14.07 2.45
N VAL A 12 18.93 12.87 2.75
CA VAL A 12 18.48 12.47 4.08
C VAL A 12 19.62 12.49 5.10
N SER A 13 20.89 12.57 4.66
CA SER A 13 22.06 12.67 5.55
C SER A 13 22.16 14.01 6.29
N VAL A 14 21.50 15.06 5.79
CA VAL A 14 21.54 16.40 6.38
C VAL A 14 20.64 16.51 7.60
N HIS A 15 19.65 15.62 7.75
CA HIS A 15 18.68 15.73 8.83
C HIS A 15 19.21 15.04 10.11
N PRO A 16 19.38 15.77 11.23
CA PRO A 16 20.07 15.28 12.43
C PRO A 16 19.43 14.02 13.05
N LYS A 17 18.13 13.80 12.81
CA LYS A 17 17.41 12.59 13.23
C LYS A 17 17.93 11.29 12.58
N TYR A 18 18.61 11.39 11.44
CA TYR A 18 19.18 10.27 10.70
C TYR A 18 20.73 10.30 10.72
N LYS A 19 21.32 11.18 11.55
CA LYS A 19 22.76 11.41 11.67
C LYS A 19 23.42 10.49 12.70
N SER A 20 23.15 9.21 12.54
CA SER A 20 23.87 8.04 13.00
C SER A 20 22.93 6.95 12.49
N HIS A 21 23.31 6.19 11.50
CA HIS A 21 24.18 5.06 11.69
C HIS A 21 24.55 4.60 10.27
N TYR A 22 25.78 4.86 9.82
CA TYR A 22 26.29 4.28 8.57
C TYR A 22 26.72 2.81 8.76
N ASP A 23 26.59 2.31 10.00
CA ASP A 23 26.78 0.91 10.40
C ASP A 23 25.45 0.25 10.80
N LEU A 24 24.32 0.60 10.15
CA LEU A 24 23.08 -0.17 10.31
C LEU A 24 23.17 -1.40 9.44
N ASP A 25 23.20 -2.54 10.12
CA ASP A 25 22.62 -3.84 9.73
C ASP A 25 21.93 -3.76 8.36
N SER A 26 22.70 -4.03 7.30
CA SER A 26 22.15 -4.08 5.95
C SER A 26 21.20 -5.26 5.94
N PHE A 27 19.90 -5.02 5.80
CA PHE A 27 18.97 -6.10 5.59
C PHE A 27 19.29 -6.81 4.28
N ASP A 28 19.33 -8.14 4.34
CA ASP A 28 19.47 -8.97 3.15
C ASP A 28 18.24 -8.76 2.28
N ASN A 29 18.46 -8.19 1.09
CA ASN A 29 17.41 -7.95 0.11
C ASN A 29 17.40 -9.12 -0.88
N GLU A 30 16.36 -9.93 -0.83
CA GLU A 30 16.14 -10.99 -1.81
C GLU A 30 15.18 -10.53 -2.90
N TYR A 31 15.57 -10.75 -4.17
CA TYR A 31 14.74 -10.44 -5.33
C TYR A 31 14.20 -11.74 -5.93
N ALA A 32 12.89 -11.95 -5.78
CA ALA A 32 12.20 -13.05 -6.43
C ALA A 32 12.05 -12.78 -7.94
N LYS A 33 12.52 -13.72 -8.77
CA LYS A 33 12.42 -13.67 -10.23
C LYS A 33 11.30 -14.58 -10.71
N ASP A 34 10.77 -14.27 -11.90
CA ASP A 34 9.82 -15.11 -12.62
C ASP A 34 8.54 -15.44 -11.84
N ILE A 35 8.20 -14.58 -10.88
CA ILE A 35 6.95 -14.68 -10.12
C ILE A 35 5.79 -14.21 -11.00
N PRO A 36 4.61 -14.84 -10.90
CA PRO A 36 3.41 -14.38 -11.58
C PRO A 36 3.11 -12.92 -11.26
N GLN A 37 2.92 -12.11 -12.30
CA GLN A 37 2.52 -10.72 -12.17
C GLN A 37 1.13 -10.51 -12.76
N GLN A 38 0.44 -9.48 -12.29
CA GLN A 38 -0.79 -9.03 -12.93
C GLN A 38 -0.51 -8.67 -14.40
N LEU A 39 -1.52 -8.84 -15.25
CA LEU A 39 -1.44 -8.39 -16.64
C LEU A 39 -1.29 -6.87 -16.71
N GLU A 40 -0.57 -6.39 -17.71
CA GLU A 40 -0.44 -4.95 -17.96
C GLU A 40 -1.83 -4.34 -18.19
N GLY A 41 -2.12 -3.24 -17.47
CA GLY A 41 -3.42 -2.58 -17.50
C GLY A 41 -4.49 -3.22 -16.60
N SER A 42 -4.18 -4.32 -15.89
CA SER A 42 -5.07 -4.85 -14.85
C SER A 42 -5.16 -3.91 -13.64
N LEU A 43 -6.31 -3.95 -12.96
CA LEU A 43 -6.55 -3.27 -11.68
C LEU A 43 -6.33 -4.19 -10.46
N ASP A 44 -5.76 -5.38 -10.66
CA ASP A 44 -5.56 -6.41 -9.63
C ASP A 44 -4.30 -6.20 -8.79
N CYS A 45 -3.63 -5.05 -8.88
CA CYS A 45 -2.34 -4.79 -8.22
C CYS A 45 -2.40 -5.02 -6.71
N GLY A 46 -3.49 -4.58 -6.07
CA GLY A 46 -3.72 -4.79 -4.65
C GLY A 46 -3.84 -6.27 -4.29
N VAL A 47 -4.52 -7.05 -5.14
CA VAL A 47 -4.73 -8.49 -4.93
C VAL A 47 -3.41 -9.24 -4.95
N PHE A 48 -2.54 -8.95 -5.93
CA PHE A 48 -1.22 -9.57 -6.02
C PHE A 48 -0.34 -9.20 -4.82
N VAL A 49 -0.30 -7.92 -4.43
CA VAL A 49 0.49 -7.47 -3.27
C VAL A 49 0.00 -8.12 -1.98
N SER A 50 -1.32 -8.13 -1.75
CA SER A 50 -1.90 -8.78 -0.57
C SER A 50 -1.65 -10.28 -0.54
N SER A 51 -1.74 -10.95 -1.69
CA SER A 51 -1.49 -12.40 -1.80
C SER A 51 -0.03 -12.71 -1.47
N TYR A 52 0.94 -12.01 -2.06
CA TYR A 52 2.35 -12.26 -1.75
C TYR A 52 2.71 -11.93 -0.30
N ALA A 53 2.18 -10.83 0.25
CA ALA A 53 2.39 -10.50 1.67
C ALA A 53 1.85 -11.61 2.59
N GLU A 54 0.69 -12.20 2.27
CA GLU A 54 0.13 -13.32 3.00
C GLU A 54 1.03 -14.55 2.94
N TYR A 55 1.46 -14.97 1.75
CA TYR A 55 2.39 -16.10 1.58
C TYR A 55 3.68 -15.92 2.39
N LEU A 56 4.32 -14.75 2.27
CA LEU A 56 5.56 -14.44 2.98
C LEU A 56 5.34 -14.40 4.50
N SER A 57 4.19 -13.92 4.97
CA SER A 57 3.88 -13.89 6.41
C SER A 57 3.73 -15.28 7.04
N TYR A 58 3.29 -16.27 6.25
CA TYR A 58 3.25 -17.67 6.68
C TYR A 58 4.59 -18.40 6.49
N GLY A 59 5.61 -17.72 5.95
CA GLY A 59 6.90 -18.34 5.61
C GLY A 59 6.78 -19.36 4.48
N ASN A 60 5.76 -19.23 3.62
CA ASN A 60 5.57 -20.11 2.47
C ASN A 60 6.46 -19.68 1.32
N ASP A 61 6.86 -20.64 0.49
CA ASP A 61 7.51 -20.36 -0.78
C ASP A 61 6.59 -19.55 -1.70
N ILE A 62 7.22 -18.73 -2.55
CA ILE A 62 6.49 -17.87 -3.47
C ILE A 62 5.83 -18.74 -4.56
N PRO A 63 4.50 -18.60 -4.79
CA PRO A 63 3.80 -19.40 -5.78
C PRO A 63 4.27 -19.07 -7.21
N THR A 64 4.42 -20.11 -8.03
CA THR A 64 4.77 -20.01 -9.44
C THR A 64 3.55 -19.98 -10.37
N ASN A 65 2.37 -20.32 -9.85
CA ASN A 65 1.11 -20.24 -10.56
C ASN A 65 0.45 -18.88 -10.32
N PRO A 66 -0.20 -18.29 -11.35
CA PRO A 66 -0.92 -17.04 -11.18
C PRO A 66 -2.07 -17.19 -10.18
N PHE A 67 -2.33 -16.13 -9.43
CA PHE A 67 -3.47 -16.09 -8.52
C PHE A 67 -4.78 -16.07 -9.29
N ASP A 68 -5.77 -16.77 -8.78
CA ASP A 68 -7.16 -16.52 -9.13
C ASP A 68 -7.60 -15.20 -8.47
N THR A 69 -7.50 -14.12 -9.23
CA THR A 69 -7.76 -12.76 -8.73
C THR A 69 -9.21 -12.58 -8.29
N GLU A 70 -10.16 -13.26 -8.92
CA GLU A 70 -11.58 -13.20 -8.55
C GLU A 70 -11.80 -13.80 -7.17
N SER A 71 -11.32 -15.04 -6.95
CA SER A 71 -11.42 -15.71 -5.65
C SER A 71 -10.73 -14.93 -4.54
N MET A 72 -9.54 -14.39 -4.81
CA MET A 72 -8.79 -13.59 -3.83
C MET A 72 -9.49 -12.26 -3.51
N CYS A 73 -10.04 -11.57 -4.52
CA CYS A 73 -10.87 -10.38 -4.33
C CYS A 73 -12.06 -10.66 -3.40
N ILE A 74 -12.81 -11.74 -3.67
CA ILE A 74 -13.97 -12.11 -2.85
C ILE A 74 -13.54 -12.39 -1.41
N ARG A 75 -12.46 -13.12 -1.20
CA ARG A 75 -11.93 -13.44 0.13
C ARG A 75 -11.53 -12.17 0.89
N TYR A 76 -10.74 -11.30 0.29
CA TYR A 76 -10.29 -10.07 0.95
C TYR A 76 -11.43 -9.08 1.19
N ALA A 77 -12.36 -8.95 0.25
CA ALA A 77 -13.57 -8.13 0.44
C ALA A 77 -14.42 -8.65 1.60
N THR A 78 -14.59 -9.98 1.71
CA THR A 78 -15.33 -10.60 2.82
C THR A 78 -14.66 -10.35 4.17
N LEU A 79 -13.33 -10.52 4.23
CA LEU A 79 -12.55 -10.25 5.45
C LEU A 79 -12.63 -8.78 5.87
N LEU A 80 -12.53 -7.86 4.90
CA LEU A 80 -12.62 -6.43 5.16
C LEU A 80 -14.02 -6.04 5.64
N TRP A 81 -15.07 -6.59 5.01
CA TRP A 81 -16.46 -6.38 5.42
C TRP A 81 -16.70 -6.84 6.85
N ASP A 82 -16.26 -8.05 7.18
CA ASP A 82 -16.37 -8.59 8.54
C ASP A 82 -15.60 -7.77 9.58
N TYR A 83 -14.37 -7.35 9.25
CA TYR A 83 -13.59 -6.46 10.12
C TYR A 83 -14.30 -5.12 10.37
N VAL A 84 -14.80 -4.46 9.33
CA VAL A 84 -15.51 -3.19 9.44
C VAL A 84 -16.77 -3.36 10.29
N ASN A 85 -17.53 -4.43 10.09
CA ASN A 85 -18.72 -4.72 10.89
C ASN A 85 -18.38 -4.95 12.37
N ARG A 86 -17.35 -5.75 12.66
CA ARG A 86 -16.88 -5.94 14.04
C ARG A 86 -16.43 -4.65 14.67
N LYS A 87 -15.73 -3.79 13.92
CA LYS A 87 -15.33 -2.47 14.40
C LYS A 87 -16.52 -1.57 14.68
N ILE A 88 -17.53 -1.52 13.80
CA ILE A 88 -18.75 -0.73 14.05
C ILE A 88 -19.49 -1.25 15.28
N GLN A 89 -19.60 -2.57 15.46
CA GLN A 89 -20.22 -3.16 16.64
C GLN A 89 -19.42 -2.84 17.91
N PHE A 90 -18.09 -2.92 17.86
CA PHE A 90 -17.23 -2.62 19.00
C PHE A 90 -17.20 -1.13 19.34
N ASP A 91 -17.13 -0.24 18.33
CA ASP A 91 -17.22 1.21 18.50
C ASP A 91 -18.61 1.60 19.04
N ALA A 92 -19.69 0.92 18.61
CA ALA A 92 -21.03 1.08 19.19
C ALA A 92 -21.15 0.59 20.65
N ILE A 93 -20.24 -0.27 21.10
CA ILE A 93 -20.13 -0.74 22.49
C ILE A 93 -19.17 0.18 23.30
N SER A 94 -18.22 0.85 22.63
CA SER A 94 -17.12 1.63 23.20
C SER A 94 -17.23 3.13 22.90
N ASP A 95 -18.45 3.69 22.93
CA ASP A 95 -18.72 5.12 22.65
C ASP A 95 -18.06 6.08 23.68
N SER A 96 -17.38 5.56 24.71
CA SER A 96 -16.71 6.36 25.75
C SER A 96 -15.28 6.81 25.41
N GLU A 97 -14.66 6.33 24.32
CA GLU A 97 -13.21 6.58 24.07
C GLU A 97 -12.85 6.86 22.60
N ALA A 98 -13.81 7.25 21.76
CA ALA A 98 -13.55 7.58 20.36
C ALA A 98 -12.67 8.85 20.21
N PRO A 99 -11.53 8.79 19.49
CA PRO A 99 -10.74 9.97 19.16
C PRO A 99 -11.56 10.94 18.29
N GLN A 100 -11.34 12.25 18.47
CA GLN A 100 -12.03 13.25 17.65
C GLN A 100 -11.80 13.00 16.16
N LYS A 101 -12.90 12.94 15.40
CA LYS A 101 -12.93 12.69 13.96
C LYS A 101 -12.04 13.73 13.25
N PRO A 102 -11.01 13.33 12.48
CA PRO A 102 -10.18 14.28 11.76
C PRO A 102 -11.02 15.06 10.75
N THR A 103 -11.05 16.38 10.89
CA THR A 103 -11.69 17.27 9.92
C THR A 103 -10.92 17.17 8.60
N ARG A 104 -11.54 16.54 7.59
CA ARG A 104 -10.95 16.41 6.27
C ARG A 104 -11.21 17.72 5.51
N ASN A 105 -10.23 18.61 5.53
CA ASN A 105 -10.27 19.84 4.72
C ASN A 105 -10.15 19.43 3.25
N ARG A 106 -11.27 19.45 2.52
CA ARG A 106 -11.27 19.32 1.07
C ARG A 106 -10.83 20.67 0.53
N SER A 107 -9.54 20.83 0.26
CA SER A 107 -9.06 21.97 -0.52
C SER A 107 -9.59 21.78 -1.94
N ASP A 108 -10.47 22.67 -2.37
CA ASP A 108 -10.90 22.74 -3.76
C ASP A 108 -9.67 22.97 -4.64
N PHE A 109 -9.37 22.03 -5.51
CA PHE A 109 -8.38 22.23 -6.56
C PHE A 109 -8.95 23.28 -7.51
N ASP A 110 -8.29 24.44 -7.59
CA ASP A 110 -8.60 25.46 -8.57
C ASP A 110 -8.47 24.86 -9.97
N SER A 111 -9.59 24.78 -10.69
CA SER A 111 -9.70 24.14 -12.00
C SER A 111 -9.12 24.99 -13.15
N SER A 112 -8.23 25.94 -12.86
CA SER A 112 -7.75 26.93 -13.82
C SER A 112 -6.51 26.51 -14.64
N GLU A 113 -5.88 25.37 -14.34
CA GLU A 113 -4.77 24.86 -15.18
C GLU A 113 -5.28 23.87 -16.25
N ARG A 114 -5.89 24.42 -17.30
CA ARG A 114 -6.14 23.68 -18.55
C ARG A 114 -4.81 23.45 -19.29
N ILE A 115 -4.30 22.22 -19.27
CA ILE A 115 -3.16 21.79 -20.09
C ILE A 115 -3.67 21.56 -21.52
N THR A 116 -3.20 22.37 -22.48
CA THR A 116 -3.41 22.15 -23.92
C THR A 116 -2.22 21.38 -24.48
N ILE A 117 -2.49 20.32 -25.25
CA ILE A 117 -1.49 19.49 -25.92
C ILE A 117 -1.43 19.92 -27.39
N HIS A 118 -0.24 20.28 -27.88
CA HIS A 118 0.06 20.54 -29.30
C HIS A 118 0.61 19.28 -29.97
#